data_AF-A0A8X6Y758-F1
#
_entry.id   AF-A0A8X6Y758-F1
#
_cell.length_a   1.000
_cell.length_b   1.000
_cell.length_c   1.000
_cell.angle_alpha   90.00
_cell.angle_beta   90.00
_cell.angle_gamma   90.00
#
_symmetry.space_group_name_H-M   'P 1'
#
loop_
_entity.id
_entity.type
_entity.pdbx_description
1 polymer ?
#
loop_
_entity_poly.entity_id
_entity_poly.type
_entity_poly.pdbx_seq_one_letter_code
_entity_poly.pdbx_strand_id
1 'polypeptide(L)'
;MKRSVMTGIPELLEARYLSRFIRICVFICCLVGFLYYTISFLFKYWTYPTVMDVVVEYPEIVEIPAVTVCTYNGNYIYDSNISVPAISAYDLPDLTRLDYKDLGVRAEDLIESCEFVDAAGTPVVCGQEVKWVAVFDSMGLPNNCYAINSLIGNVSMEPFTTVSKSYVTLKLKTEVSDTFYTSTPSSIQISVHNPRNTVNPFKKGISIKPCYNYNLFISKTVNDLMPYPYSTNCTDYLELWKARGGYGPLSQTVPCFFIY
;
A
#
# COMPACT_ATOMS: atom_id res chain seq x y z
N MET A 1 -66.02 15.47 -5.56
CA MET A 1 -64.56 15.25 -5.58
C MET A 1 -64.04 15.22 -4.14
N LYS A 2 -63.78 14.05 -3.56
CA LYS A 2 -63.25 13.91 -2.18
C LYS A 2 -62.21 12.77 -2.11
N ARG A 3 -61.15 12.86 -2.90
CA ARG A 3 -59.97 11.99 -2.74
C ARG A 3 -58.72 12.83 -2.93
N SER A 4 -58.41 13.65 -1.93
CA SER A 4 -57.05 14.17 -1.79
C SER A 4 -56.25 13.12 -1.03
N VAL A 5 -55.04 12.83 -1.50
CA VAL A 5 -54.08 11.96 -0.81
C VAL A 5 -53.56 12.62 0.48
N MET A 6 -53.65 13.96 0.56
CA MET A 6 -53.37 14.70 1.78
C MET A 6 -54.57 14.64 2.71
N THR A 7 -54.43 13.86 3.78
CA THR A 7 -55.47 13.55 4.78
C THR A 7 -56.12 14.78 5.42
N GLY A 8 -55.40 15.91 5.51
CA GLY A 8 -55.93 17.15 6.11
C GLY A 8 -56.84 18.01 5.22
N ILE A 9 -56.72 17.92 3.89
CA ILE A 9 -57.43 18.81 2.95
C ILE A 9 -58.96 18.59 2.95
N PRO A 10 -59.49 17.35 2.95
CA PRO A 10 -60.93 17.11 2.98
C PRO A 10 -61.60 17.65 4.25
N GLU A 11 -60.91 17.56 5.39
CA GLU A 11 -61.45 17.98 6.70
C GLU A 11 -61.40 19.51 6.94
N LEU A 12 -60.54 20.22 6.21
CA LEU A 12 -60.47 21.69 6.24
C LEU A 12 -61.66 22.34 5.52
N LEU A 13 -62.14 21.70 4.44
CA LEU A 13 -63.23 22.22 3.61
C LEU A 13 -64.60 22.17 4.33
N GLU A 14 -64.80 21.22 5.26
CA GLU A 14 -66.08 20.99 5.97
C GLU A 14 -66.19 21.67 7.36
N ALA A 15 -65.14 22.34 7.86
CA ALA A 15 -65.12 22.90 9.22
C ALA A 15 -65.78 24.30 9.37
N ARG A 16 -66.44 24.56 10.52
CA ARG A 16 -66.95 25.89 10.97
C ARG A 16 -65.80 26.89 11.22
N TYR A 17 -66.08 28.20 11.19
CA TYR A 17 -65.08 29.29 11.20
C TYR A 17 -63.95 29.14 12.24
N LEU A 18 -64.27 28.89 13.52
CA LEU A 18 -63.26 28.80 14.58
C LEU A 18 -62.43 27.50 14.52
N SER A 19 -63.08 26.36 14.25
CA SER A 19 -62.38 25.07 14.11
C SER A 19 -61.56 24.99 12.82
N ARG A 20 -61.96 25.72 11.77
CA ARG A 20 -61.19 25.90 10.54
C ARG A 20 -59.88 26.63 10.81
N PHE A 21 -59.88 27.69 11.62
CA PHE A 21 -58.65 28.42 11.97
C PHE A 21 -57.65 27.54 12.72
N ILE A 22 -58.11 26.79 13.73
CA ILE A 22 -57.25 25.86 14.50
C ILE A 22 -56.66 24.79 13.57
N ARG A 23 -57.47 24.19 12.68
CA ARG A 23 -57.00 23.17 11.72
C ARG A 23 -55.99 23.73 10.71
N ILE A 24 -56.19 24.98 10.25
CA ILE A 24 -55.22 25.68 9.39
C ILE A 24 -53.91 25.91 10.15
N CYS A 25 -53.95 26.41 11.38
CA CYS A 25 -52.75 26.61 12.20
C CYS A 25 -51.98 25.31 12.41
N VAL A 26 -52.67 24.22 12.78
CA VAL A 26 -52.05 22.90 12.94
C VAL A 26 -51.43 22.43 11.63
N PHE A 27 -52.14 22.55 10.50
CA PHE A 27 -51.62 22.18 9.19
C PHE A 27 -50.36 22.98 8.81
N ILE A 28 -50.36 24.30 9.02
CA ILE A 28 -49.20 25.15 8.77
C ILE A 28 -48.03 24.78 9.68
N CYS A 29 -48.26 24.56 10.98
CA CYS A 29 -47.22 24.12 11.92
C CYS A 29 -46.60 22.78 11.48
N CYS A 30 -47.42 21.81 11.05
CA CYS A 30 -46.93 20.54 10.52
C CYS A 30 -46.12 20.73 9.23
N LEU A 31 -46.57 21.61 8.32
CA LEU A 31 -45.88 21.89 7.06
C LEU A 31 -44.53 22.58 7.29
N VAL A 32 -44.46 23.54 8.21
CA VAL A 32 -43.21 24.21 8.61
C VAL A 32 -42.26 23.23 9.27
N GLY A 33 -42.74 22.39 10.20
CA GLY A 33 -41.93 21.35 10.85
C GLY A 33 -41.36 20.34 9.84
N PHE A 34 -42.18 19.91 8.87
CA PHE A 34 -41.74 19.05 7.78
C PHE A 34 -40.66 19.72 6.94
N LEU A 35 -40.88 20.96 6.47
CA LEU A 35 -39.89 21.69 5.66
C LEU A 35 -38.57 21.89 6.42
N TYR A 36 -38.63 22.25 7.71
CA TYR A 36 -37.44 22.39 8.55
C TYR A 36 -36.64 21.09 8.62
N TYR A 37 -37.31 19.97 8.91
CA TYR A 37 -36.67 18.66 8.99
C TYR A 37 -36.08 18.23 7.63
N THR A 38 -36.84 18.40 6.55
CA THR A 38 -36.37 18.05 5.20
C THR A 38 -35.17 18.89 4.78
N ILE A 39 -35.18 20.21 5.02
CA ILE A 39 -34.05 21.09 4.71
C ILE A 39 -32.83 20.70 5.55
N SER A 40 -33.00 20.45 6.84
CA SER A 40 -31.92 20.00 7.73
C SER A 40 -31.30 18.67 7.27
N PHE A 41 -32.15 17.71 6.88
CA PHE A 41 -31.71 16.44 6.32
C PHE A 41 -30.96 16.62 4.99
N LEU A 42 -31.47 17.47 4.08
CA LEU A 42 -30.81 17.79 2.82
C LEU A 42 -29.43 18.43 3.03
N PHE A 43 -29.31 19.36 3.98
CA PHE A 43 -28.00 19.91 4.36
C PHE A 43 -27.06 18.81 4.85
N LYS A 44 -27.52 17.88 5.70
CA LYS A 44 -26.69 16.76 6.15
C LYS A 44 -26.32 15.82 5.00
N TYR A 45 -27.23 15.55 4.09
CA TYR A 45 -26.99 14.73 2.90
C TYR A 45 -25.91 15.35 2.01
N TRP A 46 -25.98 16.66 1.74
CA TRP A 46 -24.99 17.38 0.93
C TRP A 46 -23.64 17.63 1.63
N THR A 47 -23.49 17.28 2.92
CA THR A 47 -22.15 17.21 3.53
C THR A 47 -21.37 15.95 3.16
N TYR A 48 -21.98 14.99 2.44
CA TYR A 48 -21.38 13.72 2.04
C TYR A 48 -20.58 13.03 3.17
N PRO A 49 -21.20 12.82 4.36
CA PRO A 49 -20.49 12.22 5.49
C PRO A 49 -20.11 10.76 5.15
N THR A 50 -18.89 10.37 5.54
CA THR A 50 -18.38 9.01 5.37
C THR A 50 -18.31 8.31 6.73
N VAL A 51 -18.65 7.03 6.78
CA VAL A 51 -18.43 6.16 7.95
C VAL A 51 -17.40 5.10 7.59
N MET A 52 -16.55 4.74 8.54
CA MET A 52 -15.58 3.66 8.38
C MET A 52 -16.23 2.36 8.83
N ASP A 53 -16.21 1.37 7.95
CA ASP A 53 -16.58 0.00 8.29
C ASP A 53 -15.33 -0.88 8.27
N VAL A 54 -15.20 -1.78 9.24
CA VAL A 54 -14.03 -2.65 9.38
C VAL A 54 -14.49 -4.09 9.29
N VAL A 55 -14.18 -4.72 8.17
CA VAL A 55 -14.50 -6.12 7.90
C VAL A 55 -13.23 -6.94 7.97
N VAL A 56 -13.28 -8.06 8.71
CA VAL A 56 -12.19 -9.03 8.78
C VAL A 56 -12.61 -10.27 8.01
N GLU A 57 -11.85 -10.59 6.96
CA GLU A 57 -12.09 -11.75 6.11
C GLU A 57 -10.97 -12.79 6.26
N TYR A 58 -11.34 -14.07 6.16
CA TYR A 58 -10.42 -15.21 6.15
C TYR A 58 -10.59 -15.99 4.84
N PRO A 59 -10.12 -15.44 3.71
CA PRO A 59 -10.31 -16.09 2.42
C PRO A 59 -9.53 -17.40 2.36
N GLU A 60 -10.06 -18.40 1.64
CA GLU A 60 -9.35 -19.67 1.41
C GLU A 60 -8.14 -19.48 0.50
N ILE A 61 -8.22 -18.52 -0.43
CA ILE A 61 -7.18 -18.20 -1.41
C ILE A 61 -6.72 -16.75 -1.19
N VAL A 62 -5.41 -16.54 -1.11
CA VAL A 62 -4.76 -15.24 -0.87
C VAL A 62 -3.71 -14.95 -1.94
N GLU A 63 -3.57 -13.67 -2.29
CA GLU A 63 -2.46 -13.21 -3.14
C GLU A 63 -1.13 -13.24 -2.36
N ILE A 64 -0.09 -13.78 -2.99
CA ILE A 64 1.26 -13.82 -2.43
C ILE A 64 1.84 -12.39 -2.52
N PRO A 65 2.41 -11.85 -1.43
CA PRO A 65 3.04 -10.54 -1.45
C PRO A 65 4.39 -10.55 -2.21
N ALA A 66 4.88 -9.37 -2.54
CA ALA A 66 6.28 -9.19 -2.88
C ALA A 66 7.12 -9.05 -1.61
N VAL A 67 8.36 -9.53 -1.68
CA VAL A 67 9.36 -9.38 -0.62
C VAL A 67 10.57 -8.69 -1.22
N THR A 68 10.87 -7.48 -0.72
CA THR A 68 12.10 -6.77 -1.09
C THR A 68 13.14 -6.91 0.01
N VAL A 69 14.34 -7.36 -0.37
CA VAL A 69 15.49 -7.54 0.52
C VAL A 69 16.66 -6.65 0.11
N CYS A 70 17.38 -6.12 1.11
CA CYS A 70 18.58 -5.30 0.94
C CYS A 70 19.60 -5.66 2.01
N THR A 71 20.89 -5.47 1.74
CA THR A 71 21.93 -5.44 2.77
C THR A 71 22.34 -4.01 3.06
N TYR A 72 22.95 -3.76 4.22
CA TYR A 72 23.62 -2.50 4.54
C TYR A 72 25.00 -2.35 3.87
N ASN A 73 25.32 -3.21 2.90
CA ASN A 73 26.62 -3.20 2.26
C ASN A 73 26.55 -2.14 1.16
N GLY A 74 27.01 -0.92 1.49
CA GLY A 74 27.28 0.11 0.49
C GLY A 74 28.14 -0.48 -0.63
N ASN A 75 27.87 -0.02 -1.86
CA ASN A 75 28.41 -0.62 -3.07
C ASN A 75 29.95 -0.81 -3.00
N TYR A 76 30.44 -1.98 -3.40
CA TYR A 76 31.86 -2.32 -3.54
C TYR A 76 32.55 -1.36 -4.51
N ILE A 77 33.30 -0.40 -4.00
CA ILE A 77 34.33 0.24 -4.81
C ILE A 77 35.56 -0.66 -4.72
N TYR A 78 35.60 -1.72 -5.53
CA TYR A 78 36.79 -2.55 -5.74
C TYR A 78 37.76 -1.80 -6.69
N ASP A 79 38.15 -0.57 -6.34
CA ASP A 79 39.35 0.03 -6.92
C ASP A 79 40.47 -0.03 -5.89
N SER A 80 41.44 -0.91 -6.15
CA SER A 80 42.67 -1.13 -5.39
C SER A 80 43.54 0.14 -5.18
N ASN A 81 43.15 1.30 -5.73
CA ASN A 81 43.84 2.57 -5.53
C ASN A 81 43.05 3.63 -4.74
N ILE A 82 41.81 3.36 -4.31
CA ILE A 82 41.05 4.30 -3.50
C ILE A 82 40.81 3.71 -2.11
N SER A 83 41.65 4.09 -1.16
CA SER A 83 41.35 3.98 0.26
C SER A 83 40.27 5.02 0.60
N VAL A 84 39.00 4.72 0.34
CA VAL A 84 37.92 5.66 0.67
C VAL A 84 37.60 5.56 2.16
N PRO A 85 37.88 6.59 2.98
CA PRO A 85 37.29 6.66 4.31
C PRO A 85 35.77 6.78 4.14
N ALA A 86 35.01 6.21 5.06
CA ALA A 86 33.54 6.25 5.13
C ALA A 86 32.92 7.45 4.37
N ILE A 87 32.49 7.20 3.12
CA ILE A 87 31.93 8.22 2.23
C ILE A 87 30.61 8.70 2.86
N SER A 88 30.50 10.00 3.15
CA SER A 88 29.21 10.59 3.50
C SER A 88 28.37 10.70 2.22
N ALA A 89 27.03 10.76 2.32
CA ALA A 89 26.18 10.93 1.13
C ALA A 89 26.51 12.18 0.28
N TYR A 90 27.26 13.14 0.83
CA TYR A 90 27.73 14.34 0.14
C TYR A 90 29.02 14.13 -0.67
N ASP A 91 29.76 13.06 -0.38
CA ASP A 91 31.05 12.74 -1.02
C ASP A 91 30.91 11.61 -2.06
N LEU A 92 29.68 11.24 -2.42
CA LEU A 92 29.41 10.22 -3.43
C LEU A 92 29.90 10.68 -4.80
N PRO A 93 30.62 9.83 -5.55
CA PRO A 93 31.04 10.16 -6.90
C PRO A 93 29.81 10.31 -7.83
N ASP A 94 29.94 11.16 -8.84
CA ASP A 94 28.90 11.36 -9.87
C ASP A 94 28.90 10.16 -10.83
N LEU A 95 28.29 9.07 -10.37
CA LEU A 95 28.13 7.82 -11.08
C LEU A 95 26.69 7.62 -11.52
N THR A 96 26.52 6.88 -12.61
CA THR A 96 25.18 6.51 -13.08
C THR A 96 24.57 5.44 -12.18
N ARG A 97 23.25 5.24 -12.30
CA ARG A 97 22.55 4.17 -11.58
C ARG A 97 23.06 2.77 -11.91
N LEU A 98 23.47 2.56 -13.17
CA LEU A 98 23.99 1.27 -13.61
C LEU A 98 25.37 1.02 -13.00
N ASP A 99 26.19 2.05 -12.88
CA ASP A 99 27.48 1.92 -12.18
C ASP A 99 27.27 1.53 -10.71
N TYR A 100 26.34 2.19 -10.00
CA TYR A 100 26.01 1.80 -8.63
C TYR A 100 25.43 0.38 -8.52
N LYS A 101 24.66 -0.06 -9.53
CA LYS A 101 24.17 -1.43 -9.60
C LYS A 101 25.31 -2.43 -9.68
N ASP A 102 26.30 -2.17 -10.53
CA ASP A 102 27.42 -3.07 -10.78
C ASP A 102 28.40 -3.11 -9.61
N LEU A 103 28.51 -2.00 -8.87
CA LEU A 103 29.30 -1.94 -7.64
C LEU A 103 28.57 -2.62 -6.46
N GLY A 104 27.25 -2.70 -6.45
CA GLY A 104 26.50 -3.24 -5.31
C GLY A 104 26.47 -4.78 -5.22
N VAL A 105 25.95 -5.30 -4.10
CA VAL A 105 25.73 -6.75 -3.92
C VAL A 105 24.85 -7.30 -5.05
N ARG A 106 25.18 -8.49 -5.59
CA ARG A 106 24.38 -9.18 -6.61
C ARG A 106 23.24 -9.99 -5.99
N ALA A 107 22.18 -10.23 -6.76
CA ALA A 107 21.03 -11.00 -6.31
C ALA A 107 21.42 -12.42 -5.87
N GLU A 108 22.26 -13.09 -6.65
CA GLU A 108 22.75 -14.46 -6.41
C GLU A 108 23.65 -14.59 -5.17
N ASP A 109 24.29 -13.50 -4.75
CA ASP A 109 25.13 -13.49 -3.55
C ASP A 109 24.31 -13.21 -2.28
N LEU A 110 23.12 -12.59 -2.42
CA LEU A 110 22.22 -12.25 -1.32
C LEU A 110 21.11 -13.31 -1.11
N ILE A 111 20.49 -13.79 -2.19
CA ILE A 111 19.35 -14.71 -2.14
C ILE A 111 19.85 -16.10 -2.50
N GLU A 112 20.06 -16.94 -1.48
CA GLU A 112 20.56 -18.31 -1.67
C GLU A 112 19.47 -19.24 -2.19
N SER A 113 18.27 -19.17 -1.59
CA SER A 113 17.11 -19.92 -2.07
C SER A 113 15.80 -19.25 -1.70
N CYS A 114 14.78 -19.48 -2.53
CA CYS A 114 13.41 -19.07 -2.29
C CYS A 114 12.49 -20.24 -2.61
N GLU A 115 11.83 -20.77 -1.58
CA GLU A 115 10.97 -21.93 -1.66
C GLU A 115 9.58 -21.54 -1.16
N PHE A 116 8.61 -21.61 -2.07
CA PHE A 116 7.21 -21.49 -1.71
C PHE A 116 6.70 -22.88 -1.34
N VAL A 117 6.13 -23.05 -0.14
CA VAL A 117 5.53 -24.31 0.28
C VAL A 117 4.03 -24.11 0.37
N ASP A 118 3.29 -24.79 -0.49
CA ASP A 118 1.83 -24.77 -0.45
C ASP A 118 1.30 -25.44 0.83
N ALA A 119 0.01 -25.28 1.12
CA ALA A 119 -0.63 -25.91 2.27
C ALA A 119 -0.58 -27.46 2.24
N ALA A 120 -0.31 -28.07 1.08
CA ALA A 120 -0.15 -29.52 0.91
C ALA A 120 1.30 -29.99 1.12
N GLY A 121 2.26 -29.07 1.34
CA GLY A 121 3.67 -29.38 1.54
C GLY A 121 4.48 -29.54 0.25
N THR A 122 3.93 -29.18 -0.90
CA THR A 122 4.64 -29.26 -2.19
C THR A 122 5.51 -28.01 -2.37
N PRO A 123 6.84 -28.16 -2.52
CA PRO A 123 7.70 -27.03 -2.81
C PRO A 123 7.50 -26.57 -4.25
N VAL A 124 7.12 -25.31 -4.42
CA VAL A 124 7.13 -24.57 -5.67
C VAL A 124 8.31 -23.60 -5.62
N VAL A 125 9.21 -23.67 -6.60
CA VAL A 125 10.28 -22.69 -6.73
C VAL A 125 9.63 -21.31 -6.91
N CYS A 126 10.15 -20.27 -6.27
CA CYS A 126 9.73 -18.89 -6.50
C CYS A 126 9.95 -18.54 -8.00
N GLY A 127 8.97 -18.84 -8.84
CA GLY A 127 9.09 -18.86 -10.30
C GLY A 127 9.04 -17.48 -10.96
N GLN A 128 9.43 -16.43 -10.25
CA GLN A 128 9.46 -15.07 -10.80
C GLN A 128 10.89 -14.51 -10.79
N GLU A 129 11.18 -13.77 -11.84
CA GLU A 129 12.40 -13.00 -12.02
C GLU A 129 12.60 -12.06 -10.82
N VAL A 130 13.74 -12.18 -10.14
CA VAL A 130 14.13 -11.27 -9.07
C VAL A 130 14.38 -9.90 -9.69
N LYS A 131 13.62 -8.88 -9.29
CA LYS A 131 13.75 -7.52 -9.82
C LYS A 131 14.71 -6.71 -8.97
N TRP A 132 15.72 -6.12 -9.62
CA TRP A 132 16.57 -5.13 -8.96
C TRP A 132 15.80 -3.85 -8.68
N VAL A 133 15.97 -3.33 -7.46
CA VAL A 133 15.36 -2.09 -6.99
C VAL A 133 16.47 -1.23 -6.39
N ALA A 134 16.73 -0.08 -7.02
CA ALA A 134 17.64 0.91 -6.46
C ALA A 134 16.96 1.62 -5.29
N VAL A 135 17.60 1.65 -4.13
CA VAL A 135 17.11 2.41 -2.97
C VAL A 135 18.22 3.24 -2.34
N PHE A 136 17.82 4.26 -1.59
CA PHE A 136 18.71 4.95 -0.67
C PHE A 136 18.42 4.52 0.76
N ASP A 137 19.47 4.25 1.53
CA ASP A 137 19.32 3.94 2.95
C ASP A 137 18.94 5.17 3.80
N SER A 138 18.91 5.00 5.12
CA SER A 138 18.63 6.09 6.07
C SER A 138 19.68 7.21 6.05
N MET A 139 20.90 6.94 5.57
CA MET A 139 21.99 7.91 5.45
C MET A 139 22.02 8.59 4.07
N GLY A 140 21.17 8.17 3.14
CA GLY A 140 21.12 8.69 1.78
C GLY A 140 22.12 8.00 0.83
N LEU A 141 22.64 6.83 1.20
CA LEU A 141 23.58 6.08 0.38
C LEU A 141 22.85 5.10 -0.54
N PRO A 142 23.27 4.99 -1.81
CA PRO A 142 22.67 4.07 -2.76
C PRO A 142 22.97 2.61 -2.37
N ASN A 143 21.95 1.77 -2.40
CA ASN A 143 22.01 0.36 -2.08
C ASN A 143 21.26 -0.47 -3.13
N ASN A 144 21.80 -1.65 -3.42
CA ASN A 144 21.12 -2.66 -4.21
C ASN A 144 20.13 -3.44 -3.37
N CYS A 145 18.88 -3.47 -3.84
CA CYS A 145 17.84 -4.32 -3.29
C CYS A 145 17.23 -5.19 -4.37
N TYR A 146 16.57 -6.25 -3.93
CA TYR A 146 15.99 -7.25 -4.79
C TYR A 146 14.58 -7.59 -4.34
N ALA A 147 13.62 -7.39 -5.24
CA ALA A 147 12.22 -7.68 -5.04
C ALA A 147 11.86 -9.02 -5.67
N ILE A 148 11.45 -9.95 -4.82
CA ILE A 148 10.91 -11.26 -5.20
C ILE A 148 9.40 -11.11 -5.37
N ASN A 149 8.84 -11.78 -6.37
CA ASN A 149 7.42 -11.76 -6.70
C ASN A 149 6.90 -10.34 -7.05
N SER A 150 7.70 -9.55 -7.76
CA SER A 150 7.35 -8.18 -8.13
C SER A 150 6.75 -8.09 -9.54
N LEU A 151 5.65 -7.34 -9.66
CA LEU A 151 4.94 -7.10 -10.92
C LEU A 151 5.29 -5.74 -11.54
N ILE A 152 6.30 -5.06 -11.01
CA ILE A 152 6.72 -3.74 -11.52
C ILE A 152 7.21 -3.87 -12.95
N GLY A 153 6.72 -2.99 -13.82
CA GLY A 153 6.99 -3.01 -15.25
C GLY A 153 6.26 -4.11 -16.03
N ASN A 154 5.41 -4.92 -15.38
CA ASN A 154 4.65 -5.98 -16.03
C ASN A 154 3.16 -5.83 -15.77
N VAL A 155 2.51 -4.98 -16.56
CA VAL A 155 1.10 -4.61 -16.41
C VAL A 155 0.14 -5.77 -16.64
N SER A 156 0.51 -6.71 -17.52
CA SER A 156 -0.35 -7.82 -17.93
C SER A 156 -0.31 -9.02 -16.99
N MET A 157 0.61 -9.02 -16.01
CA MET A 157 0.79 -10.13 -15.08
C MET A 157 -0.02 -9.91 -13.81
N GLU A 158 -0.73 -10.94 -13.37
CA GLU A 158 -1.49 -10.91 -12.12
C GLU A 158 -0.66 -11.50 -10.96
N PRO A 159 -0.92 -11.06 -9.70
CA PRO A 159 -0.29 -11.64 -8.53
C PRO A 159 -0.54 -13.15 -8.45
N PHE A 160 0.48 -13.91 -8.07
CA PHE A 160 0.26 -15.31 -7.74
C PHE A 160 -0.66 -15.44 -6.53
N THR A 161 -1.52 -16.45 -6.57
CA THR A 161 -2.44 -16.78 -5.48
C THR A 161 -2.09 -18.13 -4.88
N THR A 162 -2.36 -18.30 -3.60
CA THR A 162 -2.19 -19.57 -2.90
C THR A 162 -3.26 -19.80 -1.84
N VAL A 163 -3.37 -21.02 -1.35
CA VAL A 163 -4.19 -21.37 -0.19
C VAL A 163 -3.67 -20.65 1.05
N SER A 164 -4.59 -20.11 1.84
CA SER A 164 -4.31 -19.51 3.14
C SER A 164 -3.51 -20.46 4.05
N LYS A 165 -2.59 -19.89 4.84
CA LYS A 165 -1.61 -20.60 5.69
C LYS A 165 -0.44 -21.26 4.95
N SER A 166 -0.33 -21.09 3.64
CA SER A 166 0.94 -21.38 2.94
C SER A 166 2.06 -20.47 3.47
N TYR A 167 3.31 -20.89 3.31
CA TYR A 167 4.47 -20.11 3.77
C TYR A 167 5.59 -20.09 2.73
N VAL A 168 6.43 -19.05 2.82
CA VAL A 168 7.63 -18.90 2.00
C VAL A 168 8.85 -19.06 2.91
N THR A 169 9.77 -19.91 2.49
CA THR A 169 11.10 -20.03 3.08
C THR A 169 12.07 -19.26 2.22
N LEU A 170 12.66 -18.21 2.79
CA LEU A 170 13.68 -17.40 2.12
C LEU A 170 15.01 -17.60 2.84
N LYS A 171 16.00 -18.17 2.16
CA LYS A 171 17.36 -18.32 2.67
C LYS A 171 18.22 -17.21 2.11
N LEU A 172 18.75 -16.37 3.00
CA LEU A 172 19.55 -15.21 2.64
C LEU A 172 20.98 -15.41 3.10
N LYS A 173 21.91 -15.04 2.23
CA LYS A 173 23.34 -15.03 2.51
C LYS A 173 23.78 -13.58 2.71
N THR A 174 24.64 -13.37 3.70
CA THR A 174 25.37 -12.11 3.86
C THR A 174 26.82 -12.45 4.11
N GLU A 175 27.71 -11.69 3.50
CA GLU A 175 29.14 -11.87 3.61
C GLU A 175 29.72 -10.69 4.40
N VAL A 176 30.41 -11.02 5.50
CA VAL A 176 30.92 -10.03 6.48
C VAL A 176 32.23 -9.40 6.01
N SER A 177 33.01 -10.08 5.16
CA SER A 177 34.25 -9.54 4.57
C SER A 177 34.00 -8.37 3.63
N ASP A 178 32.74 -8.16 3.26
CA ASP A 178 32.33 -7.31 2.16
C ASP A 178 31.68 -6.00 2.65
N THR A 179 31.72 -5.75 3.95
CA THR A 179 31.16 -4.55 4.57
C THR A 179 32.25 -3.49 4.73
N PHE A 180 32.16 -2.38 3.99
CA PHE A 180 33.05 -1.23 4.16
C PHE A 180 32.86 -0.54 5.52
N TYR A 181 31.66 -0.64 6.08
CA TYR A 181 31.29 0.02 7.33
C TYR A 181 31.57 -0.91 8.52
N THR A 182 32.77 -0.81 9.10
CA THR A 182 33.15 -1.54 10.32
C THR A 182 32.25 -1.24 11.54
N SER A 183 31.46 -0.17 11.46
CA SER A 183 30.55 0.29 12.53
C SER A 183 29.08 -0.10 12.32
N THR A 184 28.69 -0.63 11.14
CA THR A 184 27.32 -1.07 10.91
C THR A 184 27.19 -2.57 11.18
N PRO A 185 26.27 -3.00 12.05
CA PRO A 185 26.04 -4.42 12.26
C PRO A 185 25.53 -5.05 10.96
N SER A 186 26.14 -6.17 10.55
CA SER A 186 25.66 -6.98 9.43
C SER A 186 24.20 -7.29 9.65
N SER A 187 23.33 -6.68 8.84
CA SER A 187 21.89 -6.84 8.94
C SER A 187 21.27 -6.72 7.56
N ILE A 188 20.18 -7.45 7.38
CA ILE A 188 19.41 -7.48 6.14
C ILE A 188 18.12 -6.73 6.41
N GLN A 189 17.80 -5.77 5.53
CA GLN A 189 16.51 -5.10 5.54
C GLN A 189 15.53 -5.85 4.68
N ILE A 190 14.35 -6.13 5.21
CA ILE A 190 13.29 -6.85 4.52
C ILE A 190 12.00 -6.02 4.59
N SER A 191 11.29 -5.90 3.48
CA SER A 191 9.93 -5.39 3.49
C SER A 191 9.01 -6.31 2.71
N VAL A 192 7.82 -6.55 3.28
CA VAL A 192 6.74 -7.28 2.63
C VAL A 192 5.70 -6.27 2.16
N HIS A 193 5.31 -6.34 0.89
CA HIS A 193 4.41 -5.36 0.30
C HIS A 193 3.59 -5.93 -0.85
N ASN A 194 2.65 -5.13 -1.37
CA ASN A 194 1.89 -5.47 -2.56
C ASN A 194 2.84 -5.68 -3.77
N PRO A 195 2.68 -6.76 -4.57
CA PRO A 195 3.52 -7.04 -5.74
C PRO A 195 3.64 -5.92 -6.77
N ARG A 196 2.61 -5.07 -6.87
CA ARG A 196 2.56 -3.96 -7.83
C ARG A 196 3.21 -2.66 -7.31
N ASN A 197 3.78 -2.66 -6.10
CA ASN A 197 4.41 -1.48 -5.49
C ASN A 197 5.90 -1.71 -5.21
N THR A 198 6.71 -0.64 -5.24
CA THR A 198 8.07 -0.61 -4.69
C THR A 198 8.04 -0.07 -3.27
N VAL A 199 8.71 -0.74 -2.34
CA VAL A 199 8.90 -0.24 -0.97
C VAL A 199 10.38 -0.20 -0.65
N ASN A 200 10.81 0.85 0.06
CA ASN A 200 12.19 0.98 0.53
C ASN A 200 12.30 0.27 1.90
N PRO A 201 13.01 -0.86 2.00
CA PRO A 201 13.10 -1.61 3.25
C PRO A 201 13.77 -0.85 4.39
N PHE A 202 14.67 0.09 4.11
CA PHE A 202 15.31 0.92 5.14
C PHE A 202 14.34 1.90 5.82
N LYS A 203 13.20 2.21 5.19
CA LYS A 203 12.20 3.16 5.72
C LYS A 203 10.93 2.51 6.24
N LYS A 204 10.46 1.45 5.56
CA LYS A 204 9.18 0.78 5.88
C LYS A 204 9.34 -0.73 6.15
N GLY A 205 10.56 -1.24 6.14
CA GLY A 205 10.87 -2.63 6.40
C GLY A 205 11.27 -2.91 7.84
N ILE A 206 11.78 -4.12 8.05
CA ILE A 206 12.34 -4.62 9.30
C ILE A 206 13.82 -4.99 9.09
N SER A 207 14.61 -4.82 10.13
CA SER A 207 16.01 -5.24 10.16
C SER A 207 16.13 -6.61 10.82
N ILE A 208 16.70 -7.57 10.10
CA ILE A 208 16.99 -8.91 10.63
C ILE A 208 18.50 -9.13 10.75
N LYS A 209 18.91 -9.95 11.72
CA LYS A 209 20.30 -10.30 11.95
C LYS A 209 20.65 -11.63 11.27
N PRO A 210 21.87 -11.79 10.76
CA PRO A 210 22.32 -13.07 10.23
C PRO A 210 22.38 -14.14 11.31
N CYS A 211 22.40 -15.40 10.88
CA CYS A 211 22.50 -16.59 11.73
C CYS A 211 21.29 -16.85 12.65
N TYR A 212 20.13 -16.25 12.35
CA TYR A 212 18.87 -16.51 13.03
C TYR A 212 17.79 -16.93 12.04
N ASN A 213 16.85 -17.75 12.51
CA ASN A 213 15.63 -18.10 11.79
C ASN A 213 14.50 -17.21 12.30
N TYR A 214 13.80 -16.53 11.38
CA TYR A 214 12.69 -15.64 11.69
C TYR A 214 11.38 -16.19 11.11
N ASN A 215 10.34 -16.25 11.93
CA ASN A 215 8.99 -16.58 11.49
C ASN A 215 8.17 -15.29 11.40
N LEU A 216 7.77 -14.91 10.18
CA LEU A 216 6.97 -13.72 9.93
C LEU A 216 5.53 -14.12 9.60
N PHE A 217 4.58 -13.65 10.41
CA PHE A 217 3.15 -13.84 10.18
C PHE A 217 2.57 -12.55 9.63
N ILE A 218 1.95 -12.63 8.44
CA ILE A 218 1.51 -11.46 7.68
C ILE A 218 0.00 -11.48 7.55
N SER A 219 -0.63 -10.31 7.69
CA SER A 219 -2.03 -10.06 7.35
C SER A 219 -2.12 -8.97 6.28
N LYS A 220 -3.10 -9.08 5.37
CA LYS A 220 -3.37 -8.08 4.34
C LYS A 220 -4.41 -7.09 4.86
N THR A 221 -4.12 -5.79 4.76
CA THR A 221 -5.07 -4.71 5.01
C THR A 221 -5.39 -4.03 3.69
N VAL A 222 -6.69 -3.91 3.37
CA VAL A 222 -7.19 -3.18 2.21
C VAL A 222 -8.01 -2.00 2.71
N ASN A 223 -7.76 -0.81 2.16
CA ASN A 223 -8.49 0.41 2.49
C ASN A 223 -9.29 0.84 1.26
N ASP A 224 -10.61 0.61 1.28
CA ASP A 224 -11.50 1.03 0.22
C ASP A 224 -12.01 2.44 0.49
N LEU A 225 -11.65 3.37 -0.39
CA LEU A 225 -11.94 4.79 -0.25
C LEU A 225 -12.97 5.22 -1.29
N MET A 226 -13.87 6.14 -0.91
CA MET A 226 -14.86 6.67 -1.84
C MET A 226 -14.28 7.79 -2.73
N PRO A 227 -14.69 7.88 -4.01
CA PRO A 227 -14.26 8.95 -4.90
C PRO A 227 -14.91 10.29 -4.53
N TYR A 228 -14.54 11.36 -5.23
CA TYR A 228 -15.29 12.62 -5.17
C TYR A 228 -16.80 12.36 -5.42
N PRO A 229 -17.74 12.98 -4.66
CA PRO A 229 -17.61 14.16 -3.79
C PRO A 229 -17.32 13.86 -2.30
N TYR A 230 -17.00 12.62 -1.94
CA TYR A 230 -16.69 12.26 -0.56
C TYR A 230 -15.31 12.78 -0.13
N SER A 231 -15.13 13.03 1.17
CA SER A 231 -13.91 13.60 1.75
C SER A 231 -12.65 12.75 1.53
N THR A 232 -12.82 11.44 1.30
CA THR A 232 -11.72 10.52 1.02
C THR A 232 -11.05 10.77 -0.34
N ASN A 233 -11.73 11.46 -1.27
CA ASN A 233 -11.21 11.90 -2.58
C ASN A 233 -10.30 10.85 -3.26
N CYS A 234 -10.80 9.61 -3.35
CA CYS A 234 -10.02 8.48 -3.83
C CYS A 234 -9.53 8.72 -5.26
N THR A 235 -8.24 8.49 -5.48
CA THR A 235 -7.63 8.44 -6.81
C THR A 235 -7.42 6.99 -7.18
N ASP A 236 -7.82 6.60 -8.40
CA ASP A 236 -7.56 5.25 -8.91
C ASP A 236 -6.08 5.12 -9.30
N TYR A 237 -5.26 4.76 -8.32
CA TYR A 237 -3.84 4.56 -8.53
C TYR A 237 -3.53 3.33 -9.39
N LEU A 238 -4.42 2.34 -9.42
CA LEU A 238 -4.20 1.12 -10.19
C LEU A 238 -4.30 1.44 -11.68
N GLU A 239 -5.33 2.20 -12.08
CA GLU A 239 -5.47 2.67 -13.46
C GLU A 239 -4.30 3.58 -13.88
N LEU A 240 -3.86 4.50 -13.01
CA LEU A 240 -2.67 5.32 -13.28
C LEU A 240 -1.39 4.49 -13.42
N TRP A 241 -1.22 3.45 -12.60
CA TRP A 241 -0.07 2.55 -12.65
C TRP A 241 -0.05 1.75 -13.95
N LYS A 242 -1.20 1.21 -14.38
CA LYS A 242 -1.35 0.52 -15.68
C LYS A 242 -1.04 1.46 -16.84
N ALA A 243 -1.59 2.67 -16.83
CA ALA A 243 -1.37 3.69 -17.86
C ALA A 243 0.11 4.11 -17.98
N ARG A 244 0.88 3.98 -16.90
CA ARG A 244 2.32 4.25 -16.85
C ARG A 244 3.18 3.03 -17.20
N GLY A 245 2.60 1.96 -17.72
CA GLY A 245 3.35 0.75 -18.07
C GLY A 245 3.81 -0.05 -16.86
N GLY A 246 3.13 0.07 -15.71
CA GLY A 246 3.42 -0.74 -14.53
C GLY A 246 4.41 -0.07 -13.58
N TYR A 247 4.46 1.25 -13.61
CA TYR A 247 5.39 2.07 -12.84
C TYR A 247 4.69 3.16 -12.05
N GLY A 248 5.32 3.53 -10.93
CA GLY A 248 4.87 4.62 -10.08
C GLY A 248 4.06 4.16 -8.87
N PRO A 249 3.53 5.13 -8.11
CA PRO A 249 2.96 4.86 -6.80
C PRO A 249 1.55 4.28 -6.86
N LEU A 250 1.24 3.38 -5.91
CA LEU A 250 -0.11 2.86 -5.67
C LEU A 250 -0.85 3.57 -4.51
N SER A 251 -0.29 4.66 -4.00
CA SER A 251 -0.91 5.49 -2.97
C SER A 251 -0.32 6.90 -2.98
N GLN A 252 -0.97 7.85 -2.28
CA GLN A 252 -0.43 9.20 -2.08
C GLN A 252 0.92 9.21 -1.33
N THR A 253 1.15 8.21 -0.48
CA THR A 253 2.32 8.12 0.41
C THR A 253 3.47 7.35 -0.23
N VAL A 254 3.91 7.80 -1.39
CA VAL A 254 5.17 7.33 -1.96
C VAL A 254 6.16 8.49 -1.95
N PRO A 255 7.22 8.40 -1.14
CA PRO A 255 8.25 9.42 -1.17
C PRO A 255 9.02 9.29 -2.49
N CYS A 256 9.40 10.42 -3.10
CA CYS A 256 9.99 10.57 -4.45
C CYS A 256 11.34 9.85 -4.70
N PHE A 257 11.66 8.78 -3.97
CA PHE A 257 12.96 8.12 -4.01
C PHE A 257 13.07 6.99 -5.04
N PHE A 258 11.96 6.59 -5.67
CA PHE A 258 11.96 5.65 -6.79
C PHE A 258 11.88 6.44 -8.09
N ILE A 259 13.03 6.91 -8.57
CA ILE A 259 13.12 7.48 -9.91
C ILE A 259 13.47 6.29 -10.81
N TYR A 260 12.48 5.84 -11.58
CA TYR A 260 12.65 4.85 -12.65
C TYR A 260 13.55 5.41 -13.76
#